data_AF-A0A963N647-F1
#
_entry.id   AF-A0A963N647-F1
#
_cell.length_a   1.000
_cell.length_b   1.000
_cell.length_c   1.000
_cell.angle_alpha   90.00
_cell.angle_beta   90.00
_cell.angle_gamma   90.00
#
_symmetry.space_group_name_H-M   'P 1'
#
loop_
_entity.id
_entity.type
_entity.pdbx_description
1 polymer ?
#
loop_
_entity_poly.entity_id
_entity_poly.type
_entity_poly.pdbx_seq_one_letter_code
_entity_poly.pdbx_strand_id
1 'polypeptide(L)' 'MNALKWMLPLMAAAALSACSEQPQVVSYEAGHYSGKPDSRPWESAAYGGDKAAWQSDMRARARKQTEIGRMPE' A
#
# COMPACT_ATOMS: atom_id res chain seq x y z
N MET A 1 -18.07 -46.38 -25.40
CA MET A 1 -17.29 -46.58 -24.15
C MET A 1 -15.90 -45.93 -24.17
N ASN A 2 -15.38 -45.43 -25.30
CA ASN A 2 -14.05 -44.82 -25.34
C ASN A 2 -14.00 -43.37 -24.83
N ALA A 3 -15.11 -42.62 -24.91
CA ALA A 3 -15.19 -41.24 -24.42
C ALA A 3 -14.91 -41.11 -22.91
N LEU A 4 -15.35 -42.09 -22.12
CA LEU A 4 -15.14 -42.10 -20.67
C LEU A 4 -13.66 -42.31 -20.30
N LYS A 5 -12.89 -43.03 -21.14
CA LYS A 5 -11.46 -43.27 -20.94
C LYS A 5 -10.62 -42.02 -21.16
N TRP A 6 -11.09 -41.10 -22.00
CA TRP A 6 -10.43 -39.82 -22.25
C TRP A 6 -10.82 -38.74 -21.23
N MET A 7 -11.93 -38.92 -20.52
CA MET A 7 -12.46 -37.91 -19.60
C MET A 7 -11.60 -37.74 -18.33
N LEU A 8 -11.04 -38.84 -17.82
CA LEU A 8 -10.20 -38.83 -16.61
C LEU A 8 -8.85 -38.10 -16.80
N PRO A 9 -8.04 -38.36 -17.86
CA PRO A 9 -6.80 -37.61 -18.08
C PRO A 9 -7.07 -36.14 -18.43
N LEU A 10 -8.19 -35.84 -19.10
CA LEU A 10 -8.55 -34.46 -19.43
C LEU A 10 -8.87 -33.63 -18.19
N MET A 11 -9.62 -34.20 -17.24
CA MET A 11 -9.88 -33.55 -15.95
C MET A 11 -8.60 -33.38 -15.12
N ALA A 12 -7.72 -34.38 -15.11
CA ALA A 12 -6.45 -34.29 -14.40
C ALA A 12 -5.59 -33.13 -14.95
N ALA A 13 -5.48 -33.00 -16.26
CA ALA A 13 -4.76 -31.90 -16.89
C ALA A 13 -5.37 -30.52 -16.56
N ALA A 14 -6.69 -30.41 -16.54
CA ALA A 14 -7.39 -29.18 -16.16
C ALA A 14 -7.19 -28.80 -14.68
N ALA A 15 -7.19 -29.80 -13.78
CA ALA A 15 -6.96 -29.57 -12.36
C ALA A 15 -5.52 -29.05 -12.07
N LEU A 16 -4.52 -29.51 -12.83
CA LEU A 16 -3.14 -29.00 -12.70
C LEU A 16 -3.03 -27.53 -13.15
N SER A 17 -3.84 -27.09 -14.12
CA SER A 17 -3.86 -25.68 -14.54
C SER A 17 -4.50 -24.73 -13.52
N ALA A 18 -5.27 -25.25 -12.55
CA ALA A 18 -5.89 -24.43 -11.52
C ALA A 18 -4.89 -23.88 -10.48
N CYS A 19 -3.67 -24.42 -10.43
CA CYS A 19 -2.56 -23.88 -9.61
C CYS A 19 -1.64 -22.92 -10.38
N SER A 20 -2.00 -22.46 -11.59
CA SER A 20 -1.23 -21.42 -12.28
C SER A 20 -1.47 -20.06 -11.60
N GLU A 21 -0.86 -19.86 -10.43
CA GLU A 21 -0.87 -18.58 -9.74
C GLU A 21 -0.21 -17.53 -10.65
N GLN A 22 -1.00 -16.54 -11.07
CA GLN A 22 -0.45 -15.37 -11.76
C GLN A 22 0.53 -14.67 -10.81
N PRO A 23 1.62 -14.08 -11.34
CA PRO A 23 2.51 -13.27 -10.52
C PRO A 23 1.70 -12.19 -9.79
N GLN A 24 1.62 -12.27 -8.45
CA GLN A 24 0.98 -11.24 -7.61
C GLN A 24 1.82 -9.96 -7.49
N VAL A 25 2.97 -9.92 -8.16
CA VAL A 25 3.82 -8.73 -8.24
C VAL A 25 3.23 -7.79 -9.27
N VAL A 26 2.89 -6.58 -8.82
CA VAL A 26 2.52 -5.45 -9.66
C VAL A 26 3.57 -5.30 -10.77
N SER A 27 3.13 -5.20 -12.04
CA SER A 27 4.04 -4.98 -13.15
C SER A 27 4.81 -3.68 -12.92
N TYR A 28 6.11 -3.79 -12.63
CA TYR A 28 6.95 -2.64 -12.39
C TYR A 28 7.22 -1.93 -13.73
N GLU A 29 6.62 -0.75 -13.89
CA GLU A 29 6.95 0.15 -15.01
C GLU A 29 8.06 1.10 -14.56
N ALA A 30 9.20 1.05 -15.25
CA ALA A 30 10.34 1.90 -14.93
C ALA A 30 9.96 3.39 -15.05
N GLY A 31 10.08 4.12 -13.93
CA GLY A 31 9.71 5.54 -13.86
C GLY A 31 8.25 5.80 -13.47
N HIS A 32 7.45 4.76 -13.24
CA HIS A 32 6.08 4.89 -12.73
C HIS A 32 5.96 4.27 -11.33
N TYR A 33 5.50 5.06 -10.37
CA TYR A 33 5.14 4.55 -9.06
C TYR A 33 3.77 3.88 -9.14
N SER A 34 3.73 2.56 -9.09
CA SER A 34 2.49 1.76 -9.21
C SER A 34 1.75 1.58 -7.88
N GLY A 35 2.22 2.18 -6.79
CA GLY A 35 1.58 2.12 -5.47
C GLY A 35 0.49 3.19 -5.29
N LYS A 36 -0.12 3.22 -4.10
CA LYS A 36 -1.09 4.27 -3.74
C LYS A 36 -0.41 5.65 -3.75
N PRO A 37 -0.96 6.67 -4.42
CA PRO A 37 -0.37 8.00 -4.43
C PRO A 37 -0.05 8.50 -3.02
N ASP A 38 1.17 9.01 -2.82
CA ASP A 38 1.57 9.61 -1.55
C ASP A 38 0.79 10.90 -1.32
N SER A 39 -0.07 10.88 -0.29
CA SER A 39 -0.77 12.08 0.18
C SER A 39 0.14 12.89 1.09
N ARG A 40 0.09 14.21 0.99
CA ARG A 40 0.88 15.08 1.87
C ARG A 40 0.34 15.00 3.31
N PRO A 41 1.17 15.20 4.35
CA PRO A 41 0.73 15.04 5.74
C PRO A 41 -0.49 15.91 6.14
N TRP A 42 -0.57 17.12 5.57
CA TRP A 42 -1.69 18.05 5.82
C TRP A 42 -2.96 17.72 5.03
N GLU A 43 -2.93 16.77 4.10
CA GLU A 43 -4.12 16.28 3.38
C GLU A 43 -4.90 15.24 4.19
N SER A 44 -4.39 14.84 5.36
CA SER A 44 -5.13 13.98 6.29
C SER A 44 -6.38 14.67 6.83
N ALA A 45 -7.38 13.87 7.23
CA ALA A 45 -8.64 14.37 7.79
C ALA A 45 -8.46 15.30 9.00
N ALA A 46 -7.36 15.16 9.74
CA ALA A 46 -7.04 16.00 10.89
C ALA A 46 -6.75 17.46 10.52
N TYR A 47 -6.24 17.72 9.32
CA TYR A 47 -5.88 19.06 8.86
C TYR A 47 -6.71 19.52 7.65
N GLY A 48 -7.42 18.61 6.97
CA GLY A 48 -8.36 18.96 5.89
C GLY A 48 -7.72 19.71 4.71
N GLY A 49 -6.41 19.54 4.49
CA GLY A 49 -5.65 20.28 3.48
C GLY A 49 -4.94 21.54 4.00
N ASP A 50 -5.15 21.95 5.26
CA ASP A 50 -4.52 23.14 5.83
C ASP A 50 -3.05 22.89 6.18
N LYS A 51 -2.19 23.27 5.23
CA LYS A 51 -0.73 23.22 5.39
C LYS A 51 -0.23 24.13 6.51
N ALA A 52 -0.84 25.30 6.72
CA ALA A 52 -0.38 26.27 7.70
C ALA A 52 -0.65 25.77 9.13
N ALA A 53 -1.84 25.22 9.38
CA ALA A 53 -2.18 24.57 10.63
C ALA A 53 -1.22 23.41 10.94
N TRP A 54 -0.99 22.52 9.96
CA TRP A 54 -0.03 21.42 10.12
C TRP A 54 1.38 21.92 10.45
N GLN A 55 1.89 22.94 9.75
CA GLN A 55 3.21 23.51 10.01
C GLN A 55 3.31 24.18 11.39
N SER A 56 2.25 24.83 11.84
CA SER A 56 2.18 25.40 13.20
C SER A 56 2.30 24.31 14.26
N ASP A 57 1.52 23.25 14.11
CA ASP A 57 1.52 22.12 15.05
C ASP A 57 2.86 21.38 15.08
N MET A 58 3.49 21.17 13.91
CA MET A 58 4.82 20.57 13.85
C MET A 58 5.86 21.42 14.59
N ARG A 59 5.82 22.75 14.44
CA ARG A 59 6.71 23.66 15.17
C ARG A 59 6.45 23.63 16.67
N ALA A 60 5.19 23.61 17.09
CA ALA A 60 4.83 23.50 18.50
C ALA A 60 5.33 22.17 19.11
N ARG A 61 5.20 21.06 18.39
CA ARG A 61 5.73 19.75 18.81
C ARG A 61 7.25 19.76 18.95
N ALA A 62 7.96 20.30 17.96
CA ALA A 62 9.42 20.40 17.99
C ALA A 62 9.91 21.22 19.20
N ARG A 63 9.24 22.34 19.52
CA ARG A 63 9.58 23.14 20.71
C ARG A 63 9.42 22.37 22.03
N LYS A 64 8.44 21.49 22.13
CA LYS A 64 8.25 20.65 23.33
C LYS A 64 9.29 19.52 23.46
N GLN A 65 10.10 19.31 22.43
CA GLN A 65 11.21 18.36 22.46
C GLN A 65 12.55 19.02 22.80
N THR A 66 12.66 20.35 22.72
CA THR A 66 13.88 21.04 23.15
C THR A 66 13.88 21.25 24.65
N GLU A 67 15.09 21.39 25.20
CA GLU A 67 15.31 21.50 26.65
C GLU A 67 14.69 22.79 27.19
N ILE A 68 14.77 23.87 26.40
CA ILE A 68 14.09 25.15 26.65
C ILE A 68 12.58 24.98 26.84
N GLY A 69 11.94 24.05 26.13
CA GLY A 69 10.49 23.82 26.24
C GLY A 69 10.09 22.73 27.23
N ARG A 70 11.05 22.00 27.83
CA ARG A 70 10.80 20.92 28.79
C ARG A 70 11.12 21.29 30.24
N MET A 71 11.98 22.27 30.47
CA MET A 71 12.30 22.74 31.80
C MET A 71 11.28 23.82 32.21
N PRO A 72 10.55 23.65 33.33
CA PRO A 72 9.80 24.76 33.91
C PRO A 72 10.79 25.81 34.41
N GLU A 73 10.48 27.09 34.18
CA GLU A 73 11.18 28.21 34.82
C GLU A 73 10.98 28.26 36.35
#